data_AF-A0A7W0W5I6-F1
#
_entry.id   AF-A0A7W0W5I6-F1
#
_cell.length_a   1.000
_cell.length_b   1.000
_cell.length_c   1.000
_cell.angle_alpha   90.00
_cell.angle_beta   90.00
_cell.angle_gamma   90.00
#
_symmetry.space_group_name_H-M   'P 1'
#
loop_
_entity.id
_entity.type
_entity.pdbx_description
1 polymer ?
#
loop_
_entity_poly.entity_id
_entity_poly.type
_entity_poly.pdbx_seq_one_letter_code
_entity_poly.pdbx_strand_id
1 'polypeptide(L)'
;MSSGVSPDHTTKRRVIAAMGAGLPWDAARQRANTLVSRATVFRWQARFATAGDAAFPDQRHGHAWLVTPPVQDWIVTYCQAHPHTPSHALKVLLATVLDCTVSVTQINRVRARLDVSYQRPRHEKKDPASPQP
;
A
#
# COMPACT_ATOMS: atom_id res chain seq x y z
N MET A 1 21.74 -7.49 -9.91
CA MET A 1 20.78 -6.79 -10.80
C MET A 1 19.67 -7.77 -11.15
N SER A 2 18.50 -7.67 -10.51
CA SER A 2 17.30 -8.44 -10.89
C SER A 2 16.09 -7.52 -10.73
N SER A 3 15.92 -6.62 -11.69
CA SER A 3 14.73 -5.78 -11.78
C SER A 3 13.55 -6.65 -12.22
N GLY A 4 12.76 -7.13 -11.25
CA GLY A 4 11.50 -7.81 -11.49
C GLY A 4 10.45 -6.84 -12.04
N VAL A 5 10.52 -6.54 -13.33
CA VAL A 5 9.45 -5.82 -14.04
C VAL A 5 8.24 -6.73 -13.99
N SER A 6 7.22 -6.31 -13.26
CA SER A 6 5.99 -7.08 -13.20
C SER A 6 5.08 -6.66 -14.34
N PRO A 7 4.37 -7.62 -14.94
CA PRO A 7 3.57 -7.37 -16.12
C PRO A 7 2.53 -6.28 -15.85
N ASP A 8 2.46 -5.32 -16.78
CA ASP A 8 1.46 -4.26 -16.76
C ASP A 8 0.04 -4.81 -17.03
N HIS A 9 -0.97 -3.97 -16.84
CA HIS A 9 -2.37 -4.32 -17.08
C HIS A 9 -2.61 -4.82 -18.52
N THR A 10 -2.02 -4.16 -19.51
CA THR A 10 -2.13 -4.53 -20.93
C THR A 10 -1.61 -5.93 -21.22
N THR A 11 -0.49 -6.32 -20.60
CA THR A 11 0.12 -7.63 -20.72
C THR A 11 -0.76 -8.71 -20.11
N LYS A 12 -1.32 -8.45 -18.92
CA LYS A 12 -2.28 -9.38 -18.26
C LYS A 12 -3.50 -9.62 -19.14
N ARG A 13 -4.08 -8.56 -19.70
CA ARG A 13 -5.25 -8.65 -20.59
C ARG A 13 -4.93 -9.45 -21.85
N ARG A 14 -3.76 -9.24 -22.47
CA ARG A 14 -3.32 -10.00 -23.66
C ARG A 14 -3.19 -11.49 -23.38
N VAL A 15 -2.63 -11.88 -22.23
CA VAL A 15 -2.53 -13.30 -21.83
C VAL A 15 -3.92 -13.91 -21.66
N ILE A 16 -4.81 -13.23 -20.93
CA ILE A 16 -6.16 -13.75 -20.65
C ILE A 16 -7.03 -13.79 -21.91
N ALA A 17 -6.93 -12.79 -22.78
CA ALA A 17 -7.63 -12.80 -24.07
C ALA A 17 -7.14 -13.95 -24.97
N ALA A 18 -5.82 -14.20 -25.03
CA ALA A 18 -5.27 -15.33 -25.79
C ALA A 18 -5.76 -16.68 -25.23
N MET A 19 -5.82 -16.84 -23.91
CA MET A 19 -6.38 -18.03 -23.30
C MET A 19 -7.88 -18.18 -23.52
N GLY A 20 -8.63 -17.09 -23.50
CA GLY A 20 -10.06 -17.08 -23.86
C GLY A 20 -10.30 -17.48 -25.32
N ALA A 21 -9.35 -17.21 -26.21
CA ALA A 21 -9.36 -17.65 -27.61
C ALA A 21 -8.90 -19.12 -27.80
N GLY A 22 -8.69 -19.88 -26.71
CA GLY A 22 -8.33 -21.30 -26.75
C GLY A 22 -6.83 -21.59 -26.77
N LEU A 23 -5.95 -20.59 -26.65
CA LEU A 23 -4.52 -20.85 -26.56
C LEU A 23 -4.14 -21.43 -25.19
N PRO A 24 -3.23 -22.42 -25.11
CA PRO A 24 -2.69 -22.87 -23.85
C PRO A 24 -1.86 -21.76 -23.18
N TRP A 25 -1.80 -21.78 -21.84
CA TRP A 25 -1.16 -20.73 -21.04
C TRP A 25 0.30 -20.43 -21.44
N ASP A 26 1.05 -21.45 -21.86
CA ASP A 26 2.46 -21.30 -22.26
C ASP A 26 2.60 -20.52 -23.57
N ALA A 27 1.75 -20.82 -24.56
CA ALA A 27 1.68 -20.06 -25.80
C ALA A 27 1.17 -18.64 -25.58
N ALA A 28 0.21 -18.45 -24.67
CA ALA A 28 -0.34 -17.14 -24.31
C ALA A 28 0.72 -16.23 -23.67
N ARG A 29 1.54 -16.74 -22.74
CA ARG A 29 2.63 -15.93 -22.13
C ARG A 29 3.75 -15.60 -23.11
N GLN A 30 4.08 -16.52 -24.01
CA GLN A 30 5.08 -16.30 -25.06
C GLN A 30 4.60 -15.23 -26.04
N ARG A 31 3.34 -15.30 -26.47
CA ARG A 31 2.72 -14.30 -27.35
C ARG A 31 2.65 -12.90 -26.71
N ALA A 32 2.49 -12.83 -25.40
CA ALA A 32 2.50 -11.58 -24.64
C ALA A 32 3.91 -11.15 -24.20
N ASN A 33 4.96 -11.85 -24.64
CA ASN A 33 6.37 -11.60 -24.28
C ASN A 33 6.59 -11.41 -22.77
N THR A 34 5.97 -12.28 -21.95
CA THR A 34 5.98 -12.14 -20.49
C THR A 34 6.43 -13.42 -19.79
N LEU A 35 7.30 -13.25 -18.80
CA LEU A 35 7.82 -14.34 -17.97
C LEU A 35 6.95 -14.48 -16.73
N VAL A 36 5.83 -15.18 -16.88
CA VAL A 36 4.90 -15.45 -15.78
C VAL A 36 4.71 -16.95 -15.57
N SER A 37 4.57 -17.34 -14.31
CA SER A 37 4.34 -18.73 -13.93
C SER A 37 2.90 -19.14 -14.23
N ARG A 38 2.70 -20.45 -14.46
CA ARG A 38 1.37 -21.05 -14.63
C ARG A 38 0.39 -20.61 -13.54
N ALA A 39 0.78 -20.71 -12.26
CA ALA A 39 -0.07 -20.31 -11.13
C ALA A 39 -0.52 -18.84 -11.20
N THR A 40 0.34 -17.93 -11.65
CA THR A 40 0.02 -16.50 -11.80
C THR A 40 -1.05 -16.29 -12.87
N VAL A 41 -0.90 -16.98 -14.00
CA VAL A 41 -1.83 -16.90 -15.14
C VAL A 41 -3.22 -17.43 -14.76
N PHE A 42 -3.30 -18.58 -14.07
CA PHE A 42 -4.59 -19.11 -13.61
C PHE A 42 -5.25 -18.22 -12.55
N ARG A 43 -4.47 -17.56 -11.68
CA ARG A 43 -5.01 -16.54 -10.75
C ARG A 43 -5.60 -15.34 -11.49
N TRP A 44 -4.97 -14.89 -12.57
CA TRP A 44 -5.52 -13.82 -13.41
C TRP A 44 -6.83 -14.25 -14.07
N GLN A 45 -6.88 -15.48 -14.60
CA GLN A 45 -8.07 -16.04 -15.22
C GLN A 45 -9.24 -16.12 -14.23
N ALA A 46 -9.00 -16.64 -13.03
CA ALA A 46 -10.03 -16.73 -11.99
C ALA A 46 -10.56 -15.35 -11.57
N ARG A 47 -9.67 -14.36 -11.45
CA ARG A 47 -10.05 -12.97 -11.14
C ARG A 47 -10.82 -12.30 -12.29
N PHE A 48 -10.41 -12.54 -13.54
CA PHE A 48 -11.11 -12.01 -14.71
C PHE A 48 -12.51 -12.60 -14.86
N ALA A 49 -12.68 -13.89 -14.58
CA ALA A 49 -13.99 -14.53 -14.62
C ALA A 49 -14.99 -13.93 -13.61
N THR A 50 -14.49 -13.37 -12.50
CA THR A 50 -15.32 -12.78 -11.44
C THR A 50 -15.54 -11.27 -11.58
N ALA A 51 -14.55 -10.53 -12.09
CA ALA A 51 -14.58 -9.06 -12.12
C ALA A 51 -14.26 -8.43 -13.49
N GLY A 52 -14.10 -9.22 -14.55
CA GLY A 52 -13.81 -8.73 -15.91
C GLY A 52 -12.56 -7.86 -15.97
N ASP A 53 -12.56 -6.80 -16.78
CA ASP A 53 -11.43 -5.87 -16.88
C ASP A 53 -11.16 -5.10 -15.58
N ALA A 54 -12.14 -5.01 -14.67
CA ALA A 54 -11.96 -4.45 -13.33
C ALA A 54 -11.19 -5.41 -12.38
N ALA A 55 -10.82 -6.60 -12.84
CA ALA A 55 -9.96 -7.55 -12.12
C ALA A 55 -8.46 -7.22 -12.21
N PHE A 56 -8.09 -6.37 -13.16
CA PHE A 56 -6.69 -6.01 -13.45
C PHE A 56 -6.28 -4.56 -13.18
N PRO A 57 -6.93 -3.76 -12.29
CA PRO A 57 -6.24 -2.60 -11.77
C PRO A 57 -4.91 -3.09 -11.23
N ASP A 58 -3.87 -2.32 -11.52
CA ASP A 58 -2.57 -2.60 -10.98
C ASP A 58 -2.71 -2.53 -9.45
N GLN A 59 -2.88 -3.65 -8.75
CA GLN A 59 -2.79 -3.67 -7.28
C GLN A 59 -1.37 -3.35 -6.79
N ARG A 60 -0.54 -2.76 -7.67
CA ARG A 60 0.60 -1.90 -7.35
C ARG A 60 0.22 -0.42 -7.33
N HIS A 61 -1.05 -0.06 -7.13
CA HIS A 61 -1.37 1.15 -6.41
C HIS A 61 -0.92 0.92 -4.96
N GLY A 62 0.37 1.12 -4.68
CA GLY A 62 0.86 1.07 -3.31
C GLY A 62 0.02 1.99 -2.44
N HIS A 63 -0.05 1.72 -1.13
CA HIS A 63 -0.75 2.56 -0.14
C HIS A 63 -0.49 4.07 -0.27
N ALA A 64 0.56 4.49 -1.00
CA ALA A 64 0.81 5.86 -1.43
C ALA A 64 -0.34 6.53 -2.18
N TRP A 65 -1.15 5.78 -2.96
CA TRP A 65 -2.27 6.37 -3.70
C TRP A 65 -3.46 6.75 -2.79
N LEU A 66 -3.62 6.07 -1.65
CA LEU A 66 -4.62 6.40 -0.63
C LEU A 66 -4.28 7.69 0.13
N VAL A 67 -3.03 8.17 0.03
CA VAL A 67 -2.60 9.41 0.66
C VAL A 67 -2.76 10.58 -0.32
N THR A 68 -4.01 10.86 -0.67
CA THR A 68 -4.37 12.05 -1.46
C THR A 68 -3.94 13.33 -0.74
N PRO A 69 -3.78 14.48 -1.43
CA PRO A 69 -3.41 15.74 -0.77
C PRO A 69 -4.27 16.08 0.46
N PRO A 70 -5.61 15.91 0.44
CA PRO A 70 -6.43 16.12 1.65
C PRO A 70 -6.08 15.20 2.83
N VAL A 71 -5.69 13.95 2.55
CA VAL A 71 -5.24 13.01 3.59
C VAL A 71 -3.87 13.40 4.13
N GLN A 72 -2.98 13.93 3.28
CA GLN A 72 -1.67 14.47 3.71
C GLN A 72 -1.87 15.68 4.63
N ASP A 73 -2.73 16.62 4.24
CA ASP A 73 -3.02 17.82 5.02
C ASP A 73 -3.64 17.47 6.38
N TRP A 74 -4.55 16.50 6.39
CA TRP A 74 -5.14 15.99 7.64
C TRP A 74 -4.08 15.35 8.55
N ILE A 75 -3.18 14.52 8.00
CA ILE A 75 -2.07 13.91 8.75
C ILE A 75 -1.16 14.99 9.35
N VAL A 76 -0.80 16.02 8.58
CA VAL A 76 0.05 17.12 9.05
C VAL A 76 -0.63 17.87 10.18
N THR A 77 -1.88 18.30 9.98
CA THR A 77 -2.65 19.06 10.96
C THR A 77 -2.80 18.28 12.26
N TYR A 78 -3.14 16.99 12.16
CA TYR A 78 -3.31 16.14 13.32
C TYR A 78 -1.99 15.92 14.07
N CYS A 79 -0.89 15.63 13.36
CA CYS A 79 0.41 15.39 13.98
C CYS A 79 1.06 16.66 14.55
N GLN A 80 0.76 17.85 14.01
CA GLN A 80 1.19 19.12 14.61
C GLN A 80 0.46 19.40 15.93
N ALA A 81 -0.85 19.12 15.99
CA ALA A 81 -1.64 19.25 17.21
C ALA A 81 -1.29 18.17 18.26
N HIS A 82 -0.90 16.97 17.81
CA HIS A 82 -0.61 15.82 18.67
C HIS A 82 0.76 15.18 18.30
N PRO A 83 1.89 15.88 18.58
CA PRO A 83 3.23 15.47 18.14
C PRO A 83 3.69 14.13 18.72
N HIS A 84 3.08 13.71 19.83
CA HIS A 84 3.30 12.43 20.50
C HIS A 84 2.45 11.28 19.96
N THR A 85 1.73 11.46 18.85
CA THR A 85 0.95 10.35 18.26
C THR A 85 1.87 9.39 17.49
N PRO A 86 1.96 8.11 17.88
CA PRO A 86 2.73 7.13 17.14
C PRO A 86 2.01 6.74 15.84
N SER A 87 2.77 6.39 14.81
CA SER A 87 2.24 6.11 13.47
C SER A 87 1.25 4.92 13.42
N HIS A 88 1.33 3.96 14.36
CA HIS A 88 0.34 2.89 14.48
C HIS A 88 -1.02 3.41 15.00
N ALA A 89 -1.01 4.34 15.97
CA ALA A 89 -2.25 4.98 16.43
C ALA A 89 -2.85 5.85 15.32
N LEU A 90 -2.00 6.56 14.57
CA LEU A 90 -2.46 7.35 13.42
C LEU A 90 -3.09 6.49 12.32
N LYS A 91 -2.57 5.27 12.07
CA LYS A 91 -3.19 4.31 11.16
C LYS A 91 -4.63 3.95 11.59
N VAL A 92 -4.84 3.70 12.88
CA VAL A 92 -6.17 3.40 13.42
C VAL A 92 -7.10 4.60 13.22
N LEU A 93 -6.62 5.80 13.53
CA LEU A 93 -7.40 7.03 13.37
C LEU A 93 -7.78 7.30 11.91
N LEU A 94 -6.87 7.09 10.95
CA LEU A 94 -7.17 7.24 9.52
C LEU A 94 -8.23 6.24 9.05
N ALA A 95 -8.20 5.01 9.56
CA ALA A 95 -9.22 4.01 9.27
C ALA A 95 -10.58 4.39 9.88
N THR A 96 -10.59 4.95 11.09
CA THR A 96 -11.85 5.31 11.77
C THR A 96 -12.47 6.61 11.24
N VAL A 97 -11.65 7.64 10.96
CA VAL A 97 -12.13 8.99 10.63
C VAL A 97 -12.35 9.17 9.13
N LEU A 98 -11.50 8.54 8.31
CA LEU A 98 -11.48 8.75 6.86
C LEU A 98 -11.73 7.46 6.06
N ASP A 99 -12.09 6.35 6.72
CA ASP A 99 -12.22 5.00 6.14
C ASP A 99 -10.99 4.61 5.29
N CYS A 100 -9.81 5.11 5.69
CA CYS A 100 -8.60 5.06 4.89
C CYS A 100 -7.54 4.18 5.57
N THR A 101 -7.30 2.99 5.01
CA THR A 101 -6.27 2.08 5.53
C THR A 101 -4.90 2.36 4.91
N VAL A 102 -4.08 3.13 5.62
CA VAL A 102 -2.69 3.47 5.24
C VAL A 102 -1.68 2.64 6.03
N SER A 103 -0.60 2.18 5.39
CA SER A 103 0.46 1.46 6.10
C SER A 103 1.32 2.40 6.96
N VAL A 104 1.87 1.89 8.07
CA VAL A 104 2.77 2.65 8.96
C VAL A 104 4.00 3.18 8.22
N THR A 105 4.57 2.40 7.29
CA THR A 105 5.68 2.84 6.44
C THR A 105 5.32 4.04 5.60
N GLN A 106 4.11 4.07 5.04
CA GLN A 106 3.67 5.19 4.21
C GLN A 106 3.37 6.44 5.06
N ILE A 107 2.79 6.26 6.25
CA ILE A 107 2.63 7.34 7.23
C ILE A 107 4.00 7.95 7.58
N ASN A 108 5.01 7.12 7.85
CA ASN A 108 6.35 7.60 8.16
C ASN A 108 7.01 8.34 6.97
N ARG A 109 6.74 7.91 5.73
CA ARG A 109 7.19 8.63 4.54
C ARG A 109 6.53 10.00 4.40
N VAL A 110 5.23 10.10 4.68
CA VAL A 110 4.50 11.40 4.67
C VAL A 110 5.06 12.32 5.76
N ARG A 111 5.26 11.79 6.98
CA ARG A 111 5.90 12.51 8.09
C ARG A 111 7.30 13.03 7.72
N ALA A 112 8.14 12.18 7.13
CA ALA A 112 9.49 12.57 6.72
C ALA A 112 9.48 13.60 5.58
N ARG A 113 8.58 13.47 4.61
CA ARG A 113 8.46 14.40 3.48
C ARG A 113 7.97 15.79 3.90
N LEU A 114 7.12 15.84 4.92
CA LEU A 114 6.46 17.07 5.39
C LEU A 114 7.07 17.59 6.70
N ASP A 115 8.22 17.05 7.10
CA ASP A 115 8.98 17.38 8.31
C ASP A 115 8.19 17.29 9.63
N VAL A 116 7.13 16.48 9.67
CA VAL A 116 6.31 16.25 10.88
C VAL A 116 6.82 15.03 11.64
N SER A 117 7.97 15.20 12.29
CA SER A 117 8.60 14.13 13.06
C SER A 117 7.77 13.75 14.30
N TYR A 118 7.79 12.47 14.65
CA TYR A 118 7.25 12.01 15.92
C TYR A 118 8.13 12.52 17.06
N GLN A 119 7.56 13.30 17.98
CA GLN A 119 8.25 13.67 19.20
C GLN A 119 7.98 12.59 20.24
N ARG A 120 9.04 11.90 20.69
CA ARG A 120 8.90 11.01 21.84
C ARG A 120 8.43 11.85 23.03
N PRO A 121 7.34 11.46 23.71
CA PRO A 121 6.99 12.10 24.97
C PRO A 121 8.22 12.00 25.87
N ARG A 122 8.67 13.16 26.39
CA ARG A 122 9.78 13.20 27.33
C ARG A 122 9.33 12.37 28.53
N HIS A 123 9.96 11.23 28.73
CA HIS A 123 9.76 10.49 29.96
C HIS A 123 10.36 11.37 31.04
N GLU A 124 9.52 12.11 31.76
CA GLU A 124 9.96 12.72 33.01
C GLU A 124 10.49 11.56 33.85
N LYS A 125 11.80 11.60 34.12
CA LYS A 125 12.37 10.77 35.17
C LYS A 125 11.55 11.13 36.40
N LYS A 126 10.83 10.15 36.96
CA LYS A 126 10.34 10.27 38.32
C LYS A 126 11.58 10.57 39.15
N ASP A 127 11.73 11.82 39.58
CA ASP A 127 12.75 12.17 40.56
C ASP A 127 12.59 11.21 41.73
N PRO A 128 13.68 10.62 42.26
CA PRO A 128 13.61 9.86 43.49
C PRO A 128 13.40 10.85 44.63
N ALA A 129 12.16 11.33 44.79
CA ALA A 129 11.73 12.02 45.97
C ALA A 129 11.54 10.98 47.09
N SER A 130 12.65 10.64 47.74
CA SER A 130 12.63 10.47 49.19
C SER A 130 12.82 11.88 49.81
N PRO A 131 12.37 12.18 51.05
CA PRO A 131 11.69 11.33 52.04
C PRO A 131 10.48 12.02 52.77
N GLN A 132 9.95 11.31 53.79
CA GLN A 132 9.25 11.78 55.02
C GLN A 132 7.70 11.90 54.99
N PRO A 133 7.01 11.73 56.16
CA PRO A 133 7.50 11.68 57.55
C PRO A 133 7.82 10.28 58.09
#